data_AF-A0A917JUC8-F1
#
_entry.id   AF-A0A917JUC8-F1
#
_cell.length_a   1.000
_cell.length_b   1.000
_cell.length_c   1.000
_cell.angle_alpha   90.00
_cell.angle_beta   90.00
_cell.angle_gamma   90.00
#
_symmetry.space_group_name_H-M   'P 1'
#
loop_
_entity.id
_entity.type
_entity.pdbx_description
1 polymer ?
#
loop_
_entity_poly.entity_id
_entity_poly.type
_entity_poly.pdbx_seq_one_letter_code
_entity_poly.pdbx_strand_id
1 'polypeptide(L)'
;MNLSPWYYPTLVSLILYGAWGFWGAKASSLIQPLSISFYSSLGVLFAGLIVLFLLGFKPELSAKGSMYGLLNGLANGIGCIFFIIALRKGPAMPVILITSMYPFITLALCVIFLKQGLSVKQGIGMVFAMLALVLLSSE
;
A
#
# COMPACT_ATOMS: atom_id res chain seq x y z
N MET A 1 11.60 7.71 26.35
CA MET A 1 12.15 7.39 25.01
C MET A 1 11.60 8.42 24.04
N ASN A 2 12.42 9.35 23.53
CA ASN A 2 11.96 10.27 22.49
C ASN A 2 11.74 9.45 21.21
N LEU A 3 10.50 9.37 20.74
CA LEU A 3 10.15 8.69 19.50
C LEU A 3 10.76 9.47 18.34
N SER A 4 11.46 8.77 17.45
CA SER A 4 12.09 9.37 16.28
C SER A 4 11.03 10.02 15.36
N PRO A 5 11.34 11.13 14.66
CA PRO A 5 10.37 11.86 13.84
C PRO A 5 9.64 11.03 12.78
N TRP A 6 10.23 9.92 12.32
CA TRP A 6 9.61 9.01 11.33
C TRP A 6 8.50 8.13 11.91
N TYR A 7 8.42 7.98 13.23
CA TYR A 7 7.46 7.07 13.87
C TYR A 7 6.02 7.58 13.77
N TYR A 8 5.81 8.88 13.98
CA TYR A 8 4.49 9.52 13.89
C TYR A 8 3.83 9.37 12.50
N PRO A 9 4.48 9.73 11.37
CA PRO A 9 3.87 9.55 10.06
C PRO A 9 3.63 8.07 9.73
N THR A 10 4.43 7.15 10.28
CA THR A 10 4.18 5.70 10.13
C THR A 10 2.86 5.29 10.79
N LEU A 11 2.59 5.72 12.02
CA LEU A 11 1.31 5.43 12.69
C LEU A 11 0.11 6.03 11.97
N VAL A 12 0.23 7.27 11.50
CA VAL A 12 -0.82 7.92 10.70
C VAL A 12 -1.08 7.12 9.42
N SER A 13 -0.03 6.69 8.72
CA SER A 13 -0.17 5.88 7.50
C SER A 13 -0.86 4.54 7.76
N LEU A 14 -0.57 3.88 8.89
CA LEU A 14 -1.21 2.63 9.29
C LEU A 14 -2.73 2.81 9.44
N ILE A 15 -3.16 3.87 10.11
CA ILE A 15 -4.59 4.17 10.31
C ILE A 15 -5.25 4.47 8.96
N LEU A 16 -4.61 5.27 8.10
CA LEU A 16 -5.15 5.62 6.78
C LEU A 16 -5.23 4.41 5.85
N TYR A 17 -4.26 3.49 5.87
CA TYR A 17 -4.32 2.25 5.11
C TYR A 17 -5.44 1.32 5.60
N GLY A 18 -5.65 1.22 6.91
CA GLY A 18 -6.80 0.50 7.47
C GLY A 18 -8.13 1.09 7.01
N ALA A 19 -8.26 2.42 7.05
CA ALA A 19 -9.46 3.11 6.60
C ALA A 19 -9.70 2.92 5.08
N TRP A 20 -8.65 3.03 4.27
CA TRP A 20 -8.69 2.74 2.83
C TRP A 20 -9.20 1.32 2.54
N GLY A 21 -8.68 0.30 3.25
CA GLY A 21 -9.13 -1.08 3.10
C GLY A 21 -10.60 -1.27 3.46
N PHE A 22 -11.04 -0.67 4.59
CA PHE A 22 -12.43 -0.71 5.03
C PHE A 22 -13.39 -0.07 4.03
N TRP A 23 -13.11 1.16 3.58
CA TRP A 23 -13.95 1.84 2.60
C TRP A 23 -13.93 1.15 1.24
N GLY A 24 -12.79 0.60 0.81
CA GLY A 24 -12.68 -0.19 -0.41
C GLY A 24 -13.57 -1.43 -0.37
N ALA A 25 -13.52 -2.18 0.74
CA ALA A 25 -14.39 -3.34 0.96
C ALA A 25 -15.87 -2.93 0.94
N LYS A 26 -16.24 -1.86 1.65
CA LYS A 26 -17.64 -1.39 1.64
C LYS A 26 -18.09 -0.93 0.26
N ALA A 27 -17.29 -0.14 -0.44
CA ALA A 27 -17.60 0.34 -1.78
C ALA A 27 -17.73 -0.81 -2.80
N SER A 28 -16.91 -1.87 -2.66
CA SER A 28 -16.95 -3.06 -3.54
C SER A 28 -18.28 -3.80 -3.52
N SER A 29 -19.04 -3.66 -2.44
CA SER A 29 -20.41 -4.19 -2.30
C SER A 29 -21.48 -3.30 -2.91
N LEU A 30 -21.19 -2.01 -3.16
CA LEU A 30 -22.17 -1.02 -3.59
C LEU A 30 -22.08 -0.68 -5.08
N ILE A 31 -20.86 -0.65 -5.64
CA ILE A 31 -20.61 -0.21 -7.02
C ILE A 31 -19.57 -1.11 -7.71
N GLN A 32 -19.46 -0.98 -9.03
CA GLN A 32 -18.55 -1.80 -9.82
C GLN A 32 -17.08 -1.49 -9.51
N PRO A 33 -16.15 -2.48 -9.57
CA PRO A 33 -14.73 -2.28 -9.26
C PRO A 33 -14.07 -1.14 -10.04
N LEU A 34 -14.34 -1.03 -11.34
CA LEU A 34 -13.78 0.02 -12.17
C LEU A 34 -14.24 1.42 -11.73
N SER A 35 -15.51 1.56 -11.32
CA SER A 35 -16.04 2.82 -10.80
C SER A 35 -15.37 3.20 -9.47
N ILE A 36 -15.13 2.25 -8.58
CA ILE A 36 -14.42 2.48 -7.31
C ILE A 36 -12.98 2.92 -7.59
N SER A 37 -12.30 2.23 -8.51
CA SER A 37 -10.94 2.59 -8.92
C SER A 37 -10.90 4.00 -9.52
N PHE A 38 -11.90 4.40 -10.31
CA PHE A 38 -12.03 5.75 -10.83
C PHE A 38 -12.18 6.79 -9.70
N TYR A 39 -13.14 6.60 -8.79
CA TYR A 39 -13.34 7.53 -7.66
C TYR A 39 -12.13 7.58 -6.71
N SER A 40 -11.48 6.43 -6.48
CA SER A 40 -10.26 6.36 -5.67
C SER A 40 -9.10 7.12 -6.34
N SER A 41 -8.99 7.03 -7.67
CA SER A 41 -7.99 7.78 -8.44
C SER A 41 -8.23 9.28 -8.38
N LEU A 42 -9.50 9.72 -8.41
CA LEU A 42 -9.84 11.12 -8.16
C LEU A 42 -9.43 11.56 -6.75
N GLY A 43 -9.71 10.76 -5.73
CA GLY A 43 -9.28 11.04 -4.35
C GLY A 43 -7.76 11.19 -4.21
N VAL A 44 -6.99 10.29 -4.84
CA VAL A 44 -5.52 10.37 -4.87
C VAL A 44 -5.04 11.60 -5.64
N LEU A 45 -5.68 11.94 -6.76
CA LEU A 45 -5.37 13.15 -7.52
C LEU A 45 -5.57 14.41 -6.67
N PHE A 46 -6.69 14.53 -5.98
CA PHE A 46 -6.96 15.67 -5.08
C PHE A 46 -5.93 15.75 -3.95
N ALA A 47 -5.58 14.62 -3.33
CA ALA A 47 -4.52 14.58 -2.33
C ALA A 47 -3.17 15.05 -2.91
N GLY A 48 -2.83 14.62 -4.13
CA GLY A 48 -1.63 15.06 -4.84
C GLY A 48 -1.62 16.56 -5.14
N LEU A 49 -2.76 17.14 -5.54
CA LEU A 49 -2.89 18.59 -5.76
C LEU A 49 -2.73 19.39 -4.47
N ILE A 50 -3.28 18.91 -3.35
CA ILE A 50 -3.08 19.55 -2.03
C ILE A 50 -1.59 19.53 -1.67
N VAL A 51 -0.90 18.40 -1.84
CA VAL A 51 0.54 18.31 -1.58
C VAL A 51 1.33 19.26 -2.50
N LEU A 52 0.98 19.33 -3.79
CA LEU A 52 1.64 20.24 -4.73
C LEU A 52 1.47 21.71 -4.34
N PHE A 53 0.27 22.08 -3.88
CA PHE A 53 -0.02 23.41 -3.36
C PHE A 53 0.80 23.72 -2.11
N LEU A 54 0.88 22.77 -1.16
CA LEU A 54 1.70 22.90 0.05
C LEU A 54 3.20 23.01 -0.27
N LEU A 55 3.66 22.42 -1.36
CA LEU A 55 5.03 22.56 -1.88
C LEU A 55 5.26 23.87 -2.65
N GLY A 56 4.24 24.73 -2.78
CA GLY A 56 4.34 25.99 -3.52
C GLY A 56 4.64 25.80 -5.00
N PHE A 57 4.15 24.72 -5.61
CA PHE A 57 4.37 24.36 -7.02
C PHE A 57 5.84 24.21 -7.42
N LYS A 58 6.71 23.82 -6.48
CA LYS A 58 8.13 23.54 -6.73
C LYS A 58 8.45 22.06 -6.50
N PRO A 59 7.94 21.13 -7.35
CA PRO A 59 8.31 19.73 -7.24
C PRO A 59 9.79 19.53 -7.57
N GLU A 60 10.45 18.61 -6.87
CA GLU A 60 11.82 18.22 -7.20
C GLU A 60 11.82 17.44 -8.52
N LEU A 61 12.54 17.96 -9.52
CA LEU A 61 12.62 17.36 -10.84
C LEU A 61 13.90 16.53 -10.95
N SER A 62 13.80 15.26 -10.56
CA SER A 62 14.85 14.26 -10.78
C SER A 62 14.38 13.25 -11.82
N ALA A 63 15.06 13.11 -12.96
CA ALA A 63 14.62 12.19 -14.02
C ALA A 63 14.45 10.74 -13.51
N LYS A 64 15.39 10.27 -12.66
CA LYS A 64 15.29 8.95 -12.01
C LYS A 64 14.18 8.94 -10.95
N GLY A 65 14.10 9.98 -10.11
CA GLY A 65 13.09 10.08 -9.06
C GLY A 65 11.66 10.09 -9.60
N SER A 66 11.41 10.89 -10.63
CA SER A 66 10.13 10.98 -11.33
C SER A 66 9.73 9.65 -11.99
N MET A 67 10.69 8.91 -12.55
CA MET A 67 10.42 7.58 -13.11
C MET A 67 9.97 6.60 -12.02
N TYR A 68 10.67 6.53 -10.89
CA TYR A 68 10.26 5.68 -9.77
C TYR A 68 8.93 6.13 -9.17
N GLY A 69 8.68 7.43 -9.08
CA GLY A 69 7.41 7.98 -8.64
C GLY A 69 6.24 7.59 -9.56
N LEU A 70 6.45 7.64 -10.88
CA LEU A 70 5.46 7.22 -11.87
C LEU A 70 5.18 5.72 -11.79
N LEU A 71 6.24 4.89 -11.73
CA LEU A 71 6.11 3.44 -11.57
C LEU A 71 5.38 3.07 -10.27
N ASN A 72 5.67 3.77 -9.17
CA ASN A 72 4.95 3.60 -7.91
C ASN A 72 3.46 3.92 -8.06
N GLY A 73 3.12 5.03 -8.72
CA GLY A 73 1.73 5.40 -8.99
C GLY A 73 0.99 4.38 -9.87
N LEU A 74 1.64 3.90 -10.94
CA LEU A 74 1.08 2.89 -11.83
C LEU A 74 0.85 1.55 -11.11
N ALA A 75 1.86 1.07 -10.36
CA ALA A 75 1.74 -0.15 -9.56
C ALA A 75 0.62 -0.04 -8.52
N ASN A 76 0.51 1.10 -7.84
CA ASN A 76 -0.58 1.37 -6.89
C ASN A 76 -1.95 1.34 -7.58
N GLY A 77 -2.10 2.01 -8.72
CA GLY A 77 -3.38 2.06 -9.45
C GLY A 77 -3.82 0.68 -9.96
N ILE A 78 -2.92 -0.05 -10.60
CA ILE A 78 -3.18 -1.41 -11.10
C ILE A 78 -3.46 -2.36 -9.92
N GLY A 79 -2.65 -2.30 -8.86
CA GLY A 79 -2.84 -3.09 -7.64
C GLY A 79 -4.19 -2.83 -6.98
N CYS A 80 -4.61 -1.57 -6.88
CA CYS A 80 -5.93 -1.21 -6.35
C CYS A 80 -7.07 -1.84 -7.16
N ILE A 81 -6.98 -1.87 -8.49
CA ILE A 81 -8.01 -2.50 -9.35
C ILE A 81 -8.13 -3.98 -9.02
N PHE A 82 -7.01 -4.72 -8.99
CA PHE A 82 -7.03 -6.15 -8.66
C PHE A 82 -7.51 -6.41 -7.22
N PHE A 83 -7.12 -5.56 -6.27
CA PHE A 83 -7.58 -5.64 -4.89
C PHE A 83 -9.10 -5.49 -4.77
N ILE A 84 -9.68 -4.48 -5.42
CA ILE A 84 -11.14 -4.25 -5.38
C ILE A 84 -11.89 -5.38 -6.11
N ILE A 85 -11.35 -5.90 -7.22
CA ILE A 85 -11.91 -7.07 -7.90
C ILE A 85 -11.93 -8.29 -6.96
N ALA A 86 -10.85 -8.51 -6.21
CA ALA A 86 -10.76 -9.58 -5.24
C ALA A 86 -11.77 -9.39 -4.10
N LEU A 87 -11.88 -8.18 -3.54
CA LEU A 87 -12.88 -7.84 -2.50
C LEU A 87 -14.32 -8.06 -2.96
N ARG A 88 -14.61 -7.85 -4.24
CA ARG A 88 -15.95 -8.07 -4.79
C ARG A 88 -16.26 -9.55 -5.02
N LYS A 89 -15.25 -10.36 -5.34
CA LYS A 89 -15.41 -11.78 -5.70
C LYS A 89 -15.20 -12.74 -4.53
N GLY A 90 -14.53 -12.30 -3.47
CA GLY A 90 -14.13 -13.13 -2.35
C GLY A 90 -14.41 -12.46 -1.01
N PRO A 91 -14.18 -13.20 0.09
CA PRO A 91 -14.35 -12.67 1.43
C PRO A 91 -13.33 -11.56 1.74
N ALA A 92 -13.78 -10.47 2.36
CA ALA A 92 -12.95 -9.29 2.60
C ALA A 92 -11.72 -9.60 3.47
N MET A 93 -11.88 -10.39 4.53
CA MET A 93 -10.81 -10.64 5.50
C MET A 93 -9.63 -11.43 4.90
N PRO A 94 -9.83 -12.59 4.24
CA PRO A 94 -8.73 -13.27 3.54
C PRO A 94 -8.08 -12.40 2.47
N VAL A 95 -8.84 -11.65 1.68
CA VAL A 95 -8.29 -10.76 0.64
C VAL A 95 -7.37 -9.69 1.25
N ILE A 96 -7.81 -9.02 2.32
CA ILE A 96 -7.03 -7.99 3.02
C ILE A 96 -5.76 -8.59 3.65
N LEU A 97 -5.86 -9.76 4.28
CA LEU A 97 -4.73 -10.40 4.94
C LEU A 97 -3.67 -10.88 3.95
N ILE A 98 -4.09 -11.52 2.85
CA ILE A 98 -3.19 -11.99 1.80
C ILE A 98 -2.47 -10.80 1.15
N THR A 99 -3.18 -9.72 0.85
CA THR A 99 -2.56 -8.55 0.19
C THR A 99 -1.66 -7.76 1.14
N SER A 100 -1.90 -7.83 2.46
CA SER A 100 -1.00 -7.28 3.49
C SER A 100 0.38 -7.96 3.51
N MET A 101 0.59 -9.05 2.75
CA MET A 101 1.90 -9.67 2.54
C MET A 101 2.76 -8.95 1.48
N TYR A 102 2.28 -7.87 0.85
CA TYR A 102 3.08 -7.11 -0.11
C TYR A 102 4.47 -6.66 0.42
N PRO A 103 4.70 -6.38 1.74
CA PRO A 103 6.02 -6.00 2.22
C PRO A 103 7.09 -7.08 2.01
N PHE A 104 6.70 -8.35 1.95
CA PHE A 104 7.60 -9.45 1.62
C PHE A 104 8.09 -9.35 0.17
N ILE A 105 7.17 -9.05 -0.75
CA ILE A 105 7.50 -8.81 -2.16
C ILE A 105 8.38 -7.56 -2.27
N THR A 106 8.02 -6.47 -1.60
CA THR A 106 8.83 -5.24 -1.56
C THR A 106 10.25 -5.51 -1.08
N LEU A 107 10.41 -6.27 0.00
CA LEU A 107 11.72 -6.61 0.52
C LEU A 107 12.52 -7.49 -0.45
N ALA A 108 11.89 -8.51 -1.04
CA ALA A 108 12.56 -9.35 -2.05
C ALA A 108 13.07 -8.48 -3.22
N LEU A 109 12.25 -7.53 -3.69
CA LEU A 109 12.66 -6.55 -4.68
C LEU A 109 13.80 -5.65 -4.18
N CYS A 110 13.78 -5.20 -2.92
CA CYS A 110 14.88 -4.44 -2.33
C CYS A 110 16.19 -5.22 -2.27
N VAL A 111 16.15 -6.52 -1.94
CA VAL A 111 17.33 -7.39 -1.95
C VAL A 111 17.86 -7.55 -3.37
N ILE A 112 16.98 -7.81 -4.35
CA ILE A 112 17.37 -8.07 -5.74
C ILE A 112 17.91 -6.80 -6.42
N PHE A 113 17.17 -5.68 -6.33
CA PHE A 113 17.46 -4.47 -7.09
C PHE A 113 18.29 -3.45 -6.32
N LEU A 114 18.08 -3.29 -5.00
CA LEU A 114 18.82 -2.35 -4.17
C LEU A 114 20.01 -3.01 -3.44
N LYS A 115 20.19 -4.33 -3.55
CA LYS A 115 21.28 -5.10 -2.93
C LYS A 115 21.39 -4.87 -1.42
N GLN A 116 20.26 -4.57 -0.76
CA GLN A 116 20.23 -4.42 0.69
C GLN A 116 20.36 -5.78 1.36
N GLY A 117 21.27 -5.90 2.33
CA GLY A 117 21.44 -7.11 3.12
C GLY A 117 20.23 -7.35 4.03
N LEU A 118 19.70 -8.57 3.99
CA LEU A 118 18.58 -8.99 4.83
C LEU A 118 19.15 -9.61 6.11
N SER A 119 18.85 -9.00 7.26
CA SER A 119 19.33 -9.55 8.53
C SER A 119 18.60 -10.84 8.88
N VAL A 120 19.29 -11.78 9.53
CA VAL A 120 18.68 -13.05 10.00
C VAL A 120 17.43 -12.78 10.87
N LYS A 121 17.47 -11.72 11.70
CA LYS A 121 16.33 -11.32 12.53
C LYS A 121 15.10 -10.90 11.70
N GLN A 122 15.31 -10.15 10.62
CA GLN A 122 14.23 -9.78 9.70
C GLN A 122 13.63 -11.01 9.01
N GLY A 123 14.49 -11.95 8.57
CA GLY A 123 14.04 -13.20 7.97
C GLY A 123 13.20 -14.06 8.92
N ILE A 124 13.61 -14.17 10.19
CA ILE A 124 12.83 -14.87 11.22
C ILE A 124 11.49 -14.15 11.45
N GLY A 125 11.50 -12.83 11.63
CA GLY A 125 10.27 -12.04 11.83
C GLY A 125 9.29 -12.17 10.66
N MET A 126 9.81 -12.27 9.44
CA MET A 126 9.04 -12.55 8.23
C MET A 126 8.34 -13.90 8.30
N VAL A 127 9.05 -14.97 8.67
CA VAL A 127 8.44 -16.30 8.83
C VAL A 127 7.32 -16.26 9.86
N PHE A 128 7.54 -15.63 11.03
CA PHE A 128 6.49 -15.48 12.04
C PHE A 128 5.28 -14.68 11.54
N ALA A 129 5.50 -13.58 10.81
CA ALA A 129 4.42 -12.78 10.25
C ALA A 129 3.63 -13.58 9.20
N MET A 130 4.27 -14.40 8.37
CA MET A 130 3.56 -15.28 7.43
C MET A 130 2.70 -16.31 8.17
N LEU A 131 3.25 -16.96 9.20
CA LEU A 131 2.50 -17.95 10.00
C LEU A 131 1.27 -17.31 10.66
N ALA A 132 1.44 -16.12 11.26
CA ALA A 132 0.34 -15.38 11.86
C ALA A 132 -0.74 -15.02 10.83
N LEU A 133 -0.33 -14.56 9.63
CA LEU A 133 -1.27 -14.22 8.56
C LEU A 133 -2.01 -15.43 8.02
N VAL A 134 -1.32 -16.57 7.81
CA VAL A 134 -1.97 -17.82 7.37
C VAL A 134 -3.05 -18.21 8.37
N LEU A 135 -2.74 -18.21 9.66
CA LEU A 135 -3.69 -18.53 10.73
C LEU A 135 -4.89 -17.56 10.79
N LEU A 136 -4.66 -16.26 10.58
CA LEU A 136 -5.74 -15.26 10.54
C LEU A 136 -6.59 -15.35 9.27
N SER A 137 -6.01 -15.83 8.16
CA SER A 137 -6.69 -15.97 6.87
C SER A 137 -7.41 -17.31 6.71
N SER A 138 -7.01 -18.32 7.48
CA SER A 138 -7.66 -19.63 7.54
C SER A 138 -8.91 -19.54 8.41
N GLU A 139 -10.02 -19.19 7.77
CA GLU A 139 -11.37 -19.56 8.23
C GLU A 139 -11.92 -20.69 7.36
#